data_AF-A0A7S1QJG8-F1
#
_entry.id   AF-A0A7S1QJG8-F1
#
_cell.length_a   1.000
_cell.length_b   1.000
_cell.length_c   1.000
_cell.angle_alpha   90.00
_cell.angle_beta   90.00
_cell.angle_gamma   90.00
#
_symmetry.space_group_name_H-M   'P 1'
#
loop_
_entity.id
_entity.type
_entity.pdbx_description
1 polymer ?
#
loop_
_entity_poly.entity_id
_entity_poly.type
_entity_poly.pdbx_seq_one_letter_code
_entity_poly.pdbx_strand_id
1 'polypeptide(L)'
;QIRRPEPVPVRFLVDTGTNQVLLVPQRHYQAFLSSLIPMRVFHSSCGMDPRAGVVCDCSVREDPGLLPLQISLGGKSFSLPLSEMFMEVQAVSGGKLCLLTIQPNAMTPSSSQGIGGTLG
;
A
#
# COMPACT_ATOMS: atom_id res chain seq x y z
N GLN A 1 8.09 15.61 -0.44
CA GLN A 1 9.03 15.18 -1.51
C GLN A 1 8.49 13.89 -2.12
N ILE A 2 8.70 13.62 -3.41
CA ILE A 2 8.26 12.38 -4.07
C ILE A 2 9.53 11.67 -4.56
N ARG A 3 9.65 10.36 -4.32
CA ARG A 3 10.87 9.60 -4.67
C ARG A 3 11.05 9.35 -6.17
N ARG A 4 9.96 9.30 -6.91
CA ARG A 4 9.95 9.08 -8.37
C ARG A 4 9.15 10.21 -9.04
N PRO A 5 9.81 11.24 -9.58
CA PRO A 5 9.13 12.40 -10.16
C PRO A 5 8.46 12.09 -11.50
N GLU A 6 8.97 11.11 -12.24
CA GLU A 6 8.36 10.64 -13.49
C GLU A 6 7.29 9.56 -13.21
N PRO A 7 6.03 9.78 -13.60
CA PRO A 7 4.96 8.80 -13.40
C PRO A 7 5.25 7.49 -14.12
N VAL A 8 4.85 6.37 -13.50
CA VAL A 8 4.87 5.06 -14.15
C VAL A 8 3.54 4.86 -14.88
N PRO A 9 3.55 4.55 -16.19
CA PRO A 9 2.32 4.23 -16.91
C PRO A 9 1.66 2.97 -16.32
N VAL A 10 0.43 3.12 -15.86
CA VAL A 10 -0.39 2.03 -15.31
C VAL A 10 -1.85 2.22 -15.74
N ARG A 11 -2.65 1.16 -15.58
CA ARG A 11 -4.11 1.21 -15.78
C ARG A 11 -4.79 1.22 -14.42
N PHE A 12 -5.66 2.19 -14.21
CA PHE A 12 -6.50 2.27 -13.02
C PHE A 12 -7.90 1.72 -13.32
N LEU A 13 -8.41 0.90 -12.41
CA LEU A 13 -9.84 0.62 -12.30
C LEU A 13 -10.36 1.50 -11.16
N VAL A 14 -11.35 2.33 -11.44
CA VAL A 14 -12.02 3.14 -10.41
C VAL A 14 -13.23 2.36 -9.94
N ASP A 15 -13.21 1.95 -8.68
CA ASP A 15 -14.24 1.12 -8.07
C ASP A 15 -14.69 1.75 -6.75
N THR A 16 -15.97 2.12 -6.67
CA THR A 16 -16.58 2.66 -5.45
C THR A 16 -17.17 1.57 -4.55
N GLY A 17 -17.15 0.31 -4.98
CA GLY A 17 -17.66 -0.85 -4.25
C GLY A 17 -16.64 -1.50 -3.31
N THR A 18 -15.41 -0.99 -3.25
CA THR A 18 -14.35 -1.49 -2.36
C THR A 18 -14.12 -0.56 -1.17
N ASN A 19 -13.75 -1.16 -0.03
CA ASN A 19 -13.38 -0.44 1.20
C ASN A 19 -11.88 -0.08 1.26
N GLN A 20 -11.11 -0.39 0.21
CA GLN A 20 -9.69 -0.03 0.11
C GLN A 20 -9.49 1.23 -0.74
N VAL A 21 -8.54 2.08 -0.34
CA VAL A 21 -8.18 3.29 -1.10
C VAL A 21 -7.45 2.91 -2.40
N LEU A 22 -6.60 1.89 -2.36
CA LEU A 22 -5.85 1.46 -3.53
C LEU A 22 -5.44 -0.02 -3.42
N LEU A 23 -5.65 -0.75 -4.52
CA LEU A 23 -5.11 -2.10 -4.70
C LEU A 23 -3.91 -2.06 -5.64
N VAL A 24 -2.78 -2.61 -5.20
CA VAL A 24 -1.51 -2.59 -5.92
C VAL A 24 -1.15 -4.01 -6.36
N PRO A 25 -0.71 -4.26 -7.61
CA PRO A 25 -0.28 -5.59 -8.04
C PRO A 25 0.77 -6.19 -7.10
N GLN A 26 0.60 -7.46 -6.73
CA GLN A 26 1.38 -8.08 -5.66
C GLN A 26 2.90 -8.00 -5.91
N ARG A 27 3.33 -8.22 -7.16
CA ARG A 27 4.75 -8.12 -7.59
C ARG A 27 5.38 -6.74 -7.39
N HIS A 28 4.59 -5.68 -7.24
CA HIS A 28 5.06 -4.31 -7.05
C HIS A 28 4.82 -3.78 -5.64
N TYR A 29 4.07 -4.52 -4.81
CA TYR A 29 3.58 -4.01 -3.52
C TYR A 29 4.70 -3.57 -2.59
N GLN A 30 5.76 -4.38 -2.43
CA GLN A 30 6.88 -4.02 -1.55
C GLN A 30 7.60 -2.75 -2.02
N ALA A 31 7.95 -2.67 -3.31
CA ALA A 31 8.61 -1.50 -3.88
C ALA A 31 7.71 -0.25 -3.80
N PHE A 32 6.40 -0.42 -3.97
CA PHE A 32 5.42 0.64 -3.82
C PHE A 32 5.36 1.16 -2.38
N LEU A 33 5.29 0.27 -1.38
CA LEU A 33 5.33 0.67 0.03
C LEU A 33 6.63 1.39 0.40
N SER A 34 7.79 0.87 -0.01
CA SER A 34 9.09 1.52 0.25
C SER A 34 9.24 2.89 -0.43
N SER A 35 8.38 3.20 -1.41
CA SER A 35 8.32 4.53 -2.02
C SER A 35 7.55 5.55 -1.19
N LEU A 36 6.65 5.09 -0.32
CA LEU A 36 5.73 5.90 0.47
C LEU A 36 6.15 6.00 1.94
N ILE A 37 6.60 4.88 2.53
CA ILE A 37 6.99 4.77 3.94
C ILE A 37 8.50 4.53 3.99
N PRO A 38 9.29 5.46 4.57
CA PRO A 38 10.72 5.23 4.78
C PRO A 38 10.95 3.99 5.65
N MET A 39 11.95 3.19 5.32
CA MET A 39 12.27 1.95 6.06
C MET A 39 12.46 2.16 7.57
N ARG A 40 13.01 3.33 7.96
CA ARG A 40 13.15 3.70 9.38
C ARG A 40 11.79 3.76 10.08
N VAL A 41 10.82 4.45 9.47
CA VAL A 41 9.45 4.61 9.99
C VAL A 41 8.72 3.28 9.99
N PHE A 42 8.88 2.50 8.91
CA PHE A 42 8.27 1.19 8.81
C PHE A 42 8.77 0.25 9.93
N HIS A 43 10.08 0.15 10.15
CA HIS A 43 10.64 -0.74 11.17
C HIS A 43 10.32 -0.30 12.61
N SER A 44 10.15 1.00 12.87
CA SER A 44 9.85 1.50 14.21
C SER A 44 8.37 1.36 14.58
N SER A 45 7.48 1.53 13.60
CA SER A 45 6.08 1.81 13.87
C SER A 45 5.11 0.89 13.13
N CYS A 46 5.59 0.03 12.23
CA CYS A 46 4.74 -0.82 11.39
C CYS A 46 5.20 -2.27 11.36
N GLY A 47 4.27 -3.16 11.00
CA GLY A 47 4.50 -4.57 10.73
C GLY A 47 3.59 -5.07 9.62
N MET A 48 3.88 -6.27 9.14
CA MET A 48 3.02 -6.99 8.19
C MET A 48 2.23 -8.05 8.95
N ASP A 49 0.91 -7.90 8.99
CA ASP A 49 -0.01 -8.93 9.45
C ASP A 49 -0.43 -9.82 8.26
N PRO A 50 -0.37 -11.16 8.36
CA PRO A 50 -0.72 -12.05 7.25
C PRO A 50 -2.18 -11.95 6.77
N ARG A 51 -3.09 -11.44 7.61
CA ARG A 51 -4.53 -11.35 7.32
C ARG A 51 -4.96 -9.94 6.97
N ALA A 52 -4.37 -8.93 7.61
CA ALA A 52 -4.75 -7.53 7.45
C ALA A 52 -3.81 -6.73 6.52
N GLY A 53 -2.58 -7.18 6.29
CA GLY A 53 -1.59 -6.42 5.53
C GLY A 53 -0.76 -5.51 6.43
N VAL A 54 -0.47 -4.28 5.99
CA VAL A 54 0.40 -3.37 6.79
C VAL A 54 -0.40 -2.74 7.92
N VAL A 55 0.06 -2.98 9.15
CA VAL A 55 -0.53 -2.43 10.37
C VAL A 55 0.54 -1.65 11.12
N CYS A 56 0.19 -0.47 11.61
CA CYS A 56 1.10 0.42 12.31
C CYS A 56 0.52 0.91 13.65
N ASP A 57 1.38 1.42 14.52
CA ASP A 57 0.95 2.33 15.58
C ASP A 57 0.35 3.60 14.95
N CYS A 58 -0.75 4.10 15.52
CA CYS A 58 -1.48 5.21 14.92
C CYS A 58 -0.72 6.55 14.94
N SER A 59 0.31 6.71 15.76
CA SER A 59 1.20 7.88 15.72
C SER A 59 1.94 8.05 14.39
N VAL A 60 2.04 6.99 13.57
CA VAL A 60 2.67 7.05 12.25
C VAL A 60 2.04 8.12 11.35
N ARG A 61 0.76 8.44 11.56
CA ARG A 61 0.03 9.45 10.78
C ARG A 61 0.60 10.86 10.94
N GLU A 62 1.32 11.11 12.03
CA GLU A 62 1.97 12.39 12.33
C GLU A 62 3.46 12.39 11.92
N ASP A 63 3.99 11.28 11.41
CA ASP A 63 5.40 11.19 11.03
C ASP A 63 5.69 12.06 9.79
N PRO A 64 6.60 13.05 9.89
CA PRO A 64 6.90 13.98 8.79
C PRO A 64 7.66 13.32 7.64
N GLY A 65 8.16 12.10 7.83
CA GLY A 65 8.87 11.30 6.83
C GLY A 65 7.94 10.57 5.86
N LEU A 66 6.63 10.49 6.13
CA LEU A 66 5.69 9.90 5.20
C LEU A 66 5.63 10.70 3.89
N LEU A 67 5.64 9.99 2.76
CA LEU A 67 5.60 10.62 1.45
C LEU A 67 4.21 10.46 0.82
N PRO A 68 3.66 11.50 0.18
CA PRO A 68 2.35 11.43 -0.43
C PRO A 68 2.37 10.51 -1.65
N LEU A 69 1.24 9.88 -1.92
CA LEU A 69 1.01 9.20 -3.19
C LEU A 69 0.62 10.22 -4.25
N GLN A 70 1.38 10.27 -5.34
CA GLN A 70 1.04 11.09 -6.50
C GLN A 70 0.49 10.21 -7.62
N ILE A 71 -0.71 10.55 -8.10
CA ILE A 71 -1.38 9.88 -9.21
C ILE A 71 -1.59 10.90 -10.32
N SER A 72 -1.21 10.55 -11.55
CA SER A 72 -1.48 11.37 -12.74
C SER A 72 -2.57 10.73 -13.59
N LEU A 73 -3.71 11.41 -13.77
CA LEU A 73 -4.86 10.97 -14.56
C LEU A 73 -5.30 12.09 -15.50
N GLY A 74 -5.37 11.81 -16.80
CA GLY A 74 -5.82 12.79 -17.80
C GLY A 74 -5.02 14.09 -17.80
N GLY A 75 -3.70 14.02 -17.56
CA GLY A 75 -2.81 15.19 -17.48
C GLY A 75 -2.90 16.00 -16.18
N LYS A 76 -3.76 15.59 -15.22
CA LYS A 76 -3.87 16.21 -13.90
C LYS A 76 -3.18 15.35 -12.85
N SER A 77 -2.49 16.00 -11.92
CA SER A 77 -1.82 15.34 -10.80
C SER A 77 -2.65 15.49 -9.53
N PHE A 78 -2.88 14.37 -8.85
CA PHE A 78 -3.55 14.26 -7.58
C PHE A 78 -2.52 13.85 -6.53
N SER A 79 -2.42 14.60 -5.45
CA SER A 79 -1.53 14.29 -4.32
C SER A 79 -2.39 13.83 -3.14
N LEU A 80 -2.24 12.58 -2.75
CA LEU A 80 -2.98 11.96 -1.68
C LEU A 80 -2.04 11.79 -0.46
N PRO A 81 -2.30 12.47 0.66
CA PRO A 81 -1.49 12.33 1.87
C PRO A 81 -1.55 10.90 2.40
N LEU A 82 -0.38 10.30 2.67
CA LEU A 82 -0.35 8.93 3.18
C LEU A 82 -0.95 8.81 4.58
N SER A 83 -0.88 9.87 5.39
CA SER A 83 -1.49 9.97 6.73
C SER A 83 -3.02 9.79 6.73
N GLU A 84 -3.67 10.04 5.59
CA GLU A 84 -5.11 9.85 5.38
C GLU A 84 -5.46 8.44 4.89
N MET A 85 -4.46 7.64 4.51
CA MET A 85 -4.65 6.26 4.04
C MET A 85 -4.59 5.23 5.16
N PHE A 86 -4.48 5.67 6.40
CA PHE A 86 -4.53 4.80 7.58
C PHE A 86 -5.92 4.84 8.21
N MET A 87 -6.48 3.67 8.46
CA MET A 87 -7.75 3.48 9.15
C MET A 87 -7.51 2.90 10.54
N GLU A 88 -8.09 3.51 11.57
CA GLU A 88 -8.01 2.97 12.94
C GLU A 88 -8.78 1.64 13.03
N VAL A 89 -8.16 0.64 13.65
CA VAL A 89 -8.70 -0.71 13.87
C VAL A 89 -8.42 -1.16 15.31
N GLN A 90 -9.26 -2.05 15.83
CA GLN A 90 -9.09 -2.64 17.16
C GLN A 90 -8.13 -3.84 17.08
N ALA A 91 -7.07 -3.83 17.88
CA ALA A 91 -6.17 -4.97 18.00
C ALA A 91 -6.82 -6.11 18.80
N VAL A 92 -6.47 -7.35 18.46
CA VAL A 92 -6.96 -8.56 19.16
C VAL A 92 -6.53 -8.58 20.63
N SER A 93 -5.33 -8.08 20.94
CA SER A 93 -4.80 -7.96 22.29
C SER A 93 -5.38 -6.78 23.09
N GLY A 94 -6.33 -6.04 22.51
CA GLY A 94 -6.74 -4.72 23.00
C GLY A 94 -5.81 -3.60 22.50
N GLY A 95 -6.31 -2.37 22.53
CA GLY A 95 -5.62 -1.19 21.98
C GLY A 95 -5.96 -0.90 20.51
N LYS A 96 -5.59 0.30 20.06
CA LYS A 96 -5.87 0.83 18.72
C LYS A 96 -4.63 0.71 17.86
N LEU A 97 -4.80 0.20 16.64
CA LEU A 97 -3.77 0.19 15.61
C LEU A 97 -4.31 0.88 14.36
N CYS A 98 -3.43 1.18 13.42
CA CYS A 98 -3.78 1.82 12.17
C CYS A 98 -3.45 0.90 11.00
N LEU A 99 -4.47 0.46 10.30
CA LEU A 99 -4.39 -0.36 9.10
C LEU A 99 -4.13 0.54 7.89
N LEU A 100 -3.10 0.24 7.11
CA LEU A 100 -2.90 0.89 5.81
C LEU A 100 -3.94 0.37 4.81
N THR A 101 -4.69 1.28 4.21
CA THR A 101 -5.76 0.94 3.24
C THR A 101 -5.27 0.73 1.81
N ILE A 102 -3.96 0.87 1.59
CA ILE A 102 -3.27 0.40 0.38
C ILE A 102 -2.94 -1.08 0.58
N GLN A 103 -3.48 -1.95 -0.25
CA GLN A 103 -3.36 -3.41 -0.08
C GLN A 103 -2.89 -4.09 -1.37
N PRO A 104 -2.25 -5.27 -1.28
CA PRO A 104 -1.91 -6.02 -2.47
C PRO A 104 -3.19 -6.55 -3.13
N ASN A 105 -3.25 -6.49 -4.46
CA ASN A 105 -4.33 -7.06 -5.24
C ASN A 105 -4.16 -8.58 -5.36
N ALA A 106 -4.92 -9.35 -4.59
CA ALA A 106 -4.89 -10.81 -4.61
C ALA A 106 -5.33 -11.44 -5.95
N MET A 107 -6.04 -10.69 -6.82
CA MET A 107 -6.44 -11.17 -8.14
C MET A 107 -5.32 -11.03 -9.19
N THR A 108 -4.24 -10.33 -8.87
CA THR A 108 -3.06 -10.34 -9.75
C THR A 108 -2.24 -11.59 -9.46
N PRO A 109 -2.04 -12.50 -10.44
CA PRO A 109 -1.22 -13.67 -10.20
C PRO A 109 0.17 -13.23 -9.76
N SER A 110 0.59 -13.67 -8.58
CA SER A 110 2.01 -13.70 -8.26
C SER A 110 2.66 -14.58 -9.32
N SER A 111 3.69 -14.09 -9.97
CA SER A 111 4.53 -14.94 -10.80
C SER A 111 5.33 -15.85 -9.85
N SER A 112 4.65 -16.81 -9.23
CA SER A 112 5.30 -18.00 -8.71
C SER A 112 5.96 -18.69 -9.91
N GLN A 113 7.24 -18.96 -9.73
CA GLN A 113 8.13 -19.61 -10.67
C GLN A 113 7.46 -20.82 -11.33
N GLY A 114 7.76 -21.00 -12.62
CA GLY A 114 7.27 -22.10 -13.41
C GLY A 114 7.50 -23.45 -12.73
N ILE A 115 6.45 -24.25 -12.70
CA ILE A 115 6.55 -25.71 -12.75
C ILE A 115 5.74 -26.11 -13.97
N GLY A 116 6.39 -26.91 -14.80
CA GLY A 116 6.07 -27.16 -16.20
C GLY A 116 4.64 -27.58 -16.47
N GLY A 117 4.19 -27.23 -17.66
CA GLY A 117 3.18 -28.04 -18.32
C GLY A 117 3.73 -29.44 -18.53
N THR A 118 2.97 -30.44 -18.11
CA THR A 118 2.82 -31.73 -18.77
C THR A 118 1.53 -32.38 -18.26
N LEU A 119 0.58 -32.52 -19.19
CA LEU A 119 -0.34 -33.64 -19.44
C LEU A 119 -0.63 -34.63 -18.27
N GLY A 120 -1.92 -34.89 -18.05
CA GLY A 120 -2.45 -35.98 -17.24
C GLY A 120 -3.89 -35.73 -16.83
#